data_AF-A0A6B8TCW9-F1
#
_entry.id   AF-A0A6B8TCW9-F1
#
_cell.length_a   1.000
_cell.length_b   1.000
_cell.length_c   1.000
_cell.angle_alpha   90.00
_cell.angle_beta   90.00
_cell.angle_gamma   90.00
#
_symmetry.space_group_name_H-M   'P 1'
#
loop_
_entity.id
_entity.type
_entity.pdbx_description
1 polymer ?
#
loop_
_entity_poly.entity_id
_entity_poly.type
_entity_poly.pdbx_seq_one_letter_code
_entity_poly.pdbx_strand_id
1 'polypeptide(L)'
;MQLTKTEKTIGIVLAIALLLLTLSGSGYFFFNLKTNIVQWITYNACSPSSLVYLVGFIVFLYNKNAIGLALAFLPMYYFGTMGLFTFTWSGANIFAQMSHITMTLNLLWAGYILYRLGDYKVFAQGLLWSIILFVPFIAFVMYYCRTHADEISSLLQMMA
;
A
#
# COMPACT_ATOMS: atom_id res chain seq x y z
N MET A 1 7.39 1.97 25.18
CA MET A 1 7.44 1.11 23.98
C MET A 1 8.76 1.30 23.26
N GLN A 2 9.62 0.27 23.16
CA GLN A 2 10.88 0.37 22.41
C GLN A 2 11.01 -0.78 21.41
N LEU A 3 11.36 -0.41 20.18
CA LEU A 3 11.85 -1.33 19.16
C LEU A 3 13.28 -1.73 19.51
N THR A 4 13.63 -2.99 19.31
CA THR A 4 15.03 -3.41 19.23
C THR A 4 15.69 -2.73 18.02
N LYS A 5 17.02 -2.65 18.04
CA LYS A 5 17.78 -2.08 16.92
C LYS A 5 17.47 -2.82 15.61
N THR A 6 17.40 -4.15 15.66
CA THR A 6 17.11 -5.01 14.50
C THR A 6 15.71 -4.77 13.94
N GLU A 7 14.68 -4.78 14.79
CA GLU A 7 13.30 -4.50 14.36
C GLU A 7 13.17 -3.13 13.69
N LYS A 8 13.79 -2.11 14.28
CA LYS A 8 13.78 -0.75 13.74
C LYS A 8 14.48 -0.69 12.37
N THR A 9 15.66 -1.30 12.25
CA THR A 9 16.41 -1.33 10.98
C THR A 9 15.64 -2.05 9.89
N ILE A 10 15.05 -3.22 10.19
CA ILE A 10 14.23 -3.97 9.22
C ILE A 10 13.06 -3.10 8.76
N GLY A 11 12.33 -2.47 9.69
CA GLY A 11 11.21 -1.59 9.34
C GLY A 11 11.61 -0.43 8.44
N ILE A 12 12.75 0.22 8.74
CA ILE A 12 13.27 1.33 7.92
C ILE A 12 13.66 0.85 6.52
N VAL A 13 14.37 -0.28 6.40
CA VAL A 13 14.78 -0.84 5.11
C VAL A 13 13.55 -1.19 4.27
N LEU A 14 12.55 -1.83 4.87
CA LEU A 14 11.29 -2.17 4.20
C LEU A 14 10.51 -0.91 3.78
N ALA A 15 10.47 0.12 4.62
CA ALA A 15 9.81 1.38 4.31
C ALA A 15 10.51 2.14 3.17
N ILE A 16 11.85 2.13 3.12
CA ILE A 16 12.61 2.73 2.02
C ILE A 16 12.34 1.98 0.71
N ALA A 17 12.36 0.65 0.72
CA ALA A 17 12.04 -0.15 -0.46
C ALA A 17 10.62 0.14 -0.97
N LEU A 18 9.65 0.22 -0.05
CA LEU A 18 8.27 0.57 -0.36
C LEU A 18 8.15 1.98 -0.95
N LEU A 19 8.85 2.96 -0.38
CA LEU A 19 8.87 4.34 -0.88
C LEU A 19 9.45 4.41 -2.30
N LEU A 20 10.57 3.75 -2.56
CA LEU A 20 11.20 3.76 -3.89
C LEU A 20 10.28 3.14 -4.95
N LEU A 21 9.62 2.03 -4.64
CA LEU A 21 8.67 1.39 -5.55
C LEU A 21 7.40 2.24 -5.73
N THR A 22 6.92 2.88 -4.66
CA THR A 22 5.78 3.82 -4.71
C THR A 22 6.09 5.01 -5.62
N LEU A 23 7.27 5.61 -5.48
CA LEU A 23 7.71 6.73 -6.31
C LEU A 23 7.92 6.31 -7.76
N SER A 24 8.55 5.16 -8.00
CA SER A 24 8.76 4.63 -9.36
C SER A 24 7.43 4.29 -10.05
N GLY A 25 6.53 3.60 -9.37
CA GLY A 25 5.17 3.33 -9.87
C GLY A 25 4.39 4.62 -10.12
N SER A 26 4.41 5.56 -9.19
CA SER A 26 3.73 6.85 -9.38
C SER A 26 4.33 7.65 -10.55
N GLY A 27 5.64 7.65 -10.70
CA GLY A 27 6.34 8.27 -11.82
C GLY A 27 5.93 7.64 -13.16
N TYR A 28 5.83 6.32 -13.24
CA TYR A 28 5.35 5.63 -14.44
C TYR A 28 3.94 6.10 -14.84
N PHE A 29 3.01 6.18 -13.89
CA PHE A 29 1.64 6.62 -14.16
C PHE A 29 1.56 8.10 -14.57
N PHE A 30 2.27 8.99 -13.90
CA PHE A 30 2.24 10.43 -14.22
C PHE A 30 3.03 10.80 -15.48
N PHE A 31 4.22 10.23 -15.69
CA PHE A 31 5.10 10.66 -16.77
C PHE A 31 4.93 9.84 -18.05
N ASN A 32 4.71 8.52 -17.95
CA ASN A 32 4.58 7.66 -19.13
C ASN A 32 3.11 7.53 -19.56
N LEU A 33 2.22 7.20 -18.62
CA LEU A 33 0.79 7.06 -18.91
C LEU A 33 0.02 8.38 -18.90
N LYS A 34 0.65 9.47 -18.43
CA LYS A 34 0.07 10.83 -18.36
C LYS A 34 -1.28 10.88 -17.66
N THR A 35 -1.47 10.05 -16.64
CA THR A 35 -2.72 9.99 -15.90
C THR A 35 -2.90 11.23 -15.04
N ASN A 36 -4.13 11.71 -14.91
CA ASN A 36 -4.48 12.72 -13.91
C ASN A 36 -4.48 12.13 -12.49
N ILE A 37 -4.68 12.98 -11.48
CA ILE A 37 -4.62 12.56 -10.06
C ILE A 37 -5.68 11.49 -9.73
N VAL A 38 -6.90 11.62 -10.27
CA VAL A 38 -7.98 10.66 -10.02
C VAL A 38 -7.61 9.30 -10.59
N GLN A 39 -7.19 9.28 -11.86
CA GLN A 39 -6.71 8.09 -12.55
C GLN A 39 -5.51 7.47 -11.83
N TRP A 40 -4.57 8.26 -11.32
CA TRP A 40 -3.44 7.74 -10.53
C TRP A 40 -3.91 7.08 -9.23
N ILE A 41 -4.82 7.71 -8.49
CA ILE A 41 -5.36 7.16 -7.24
C ILE A 41 -6.10 5.84 -7.48
N THR A 42 -6.80 5.70 -8.62
CA THR A 42 -7.62 4.52 -8.93
C THR A 42 -6.83 3.43 -9.62
N TYR A 43 -6.08 3.75 -10.69
CA TYR A 43 -5.34 2.77 -11.48
C TYR A 43 -4.03 2.31 -10.82
N ASN A 44 -3.48 3.13 -9.92
CA ASN A 44 -2.31 2.80 -9.12
C ASN A 44 -2.65 2.89 -7.62
N ALA A 45 -3.76 2.26 -7.19
CA ALA A 45 -4.23 2.29 -5.81
C ALA A 45 -3.25 1.69 -4.78
N CYS A 46 -2.26 0.92 -5.23
CA CYS A 46 -1.13 0.45 -4.41
C CYS A 46 -0.28 1.61 -3.87
N SER A 47 -0.08 2.66 -4.68
CA SER A 47 0.72 3.82 -4.30
C SER A 47 0.10 4.68 -3.17
N PRO A 48 -1.17 5.15 -3.24
CA PRO A 48 -1.78 5.85 -2.12
C PRO A 48 -1.87 4.98 -0.87
N SER A 49 -2.12 3.67 -1.01
CA SER A 49 -2.11 2.72 0.12
C SER A 49 -0.74 2.64 0.80
N SER A 50 0.32 2.59 0.00
CA SER A 50 1.70 2.59 0.48
C SER A 50 2.08 3.92 1.15
N LEU A 51 1.61 5.05 0.61
CA LEU A 51 1.82 6.37 1.24
C LEU A 51 1.15 6.46 2.62
N VAL A 52 -0.08 5.94 2.76
CA VAL A 52 -0.76 5.88 4.07
C VAL A 52 0.09 5.09 5.07
N TYR A 53 0.62 3.94 4.67
CA TYR A 53 1.54 3.16 5.51
C TYR A 53 2.81 3.94 5.86
N LEU A 54 3.46 4.58 4.90
CA LEU A 54 4.71 5.32 5.11
C LEU A 54 4.51 6.48 6.08
N VAL A 55 3.42 7.24 5.93
CA VAL A 55 3.05 8.30 6.88
C VAL A 55 2.78 7.71 8.27
N GLY A 56 2.02 6.61 8.34
CA GLY A 56 1.75 5.90 9.60
C GLY A 56 3.02 5.38 10.28
N PHE A 57 3.98 4.89 9.51
CA PHE A 57 5.28 4.41 9.98
C PHE A 57 6.14 5.55 10.52
N ILE A 58 6.18 6.69 9.83
CA ILE A 58 6.88 7.88 10.30
C ILE A 58 6.28 8.37 11.63
N VAL A 59 4.95 8.50 11.71
CA VAL A 59 4.24 8.88 12.94
C VAL A 59 4.53 7.89 14.07
N PHE A 60 4.57 6.60 13.78
CA PHE A 60 4.94 5.58 14.75
C PHE A 60 6.38 5.76 15.27
N LEU A 61 7.34 6.08 14.40
CA LEU A 61 8.73 6.32 14.82
C LEU A 61 8.87 7.54 15.74
N TYR A 62 8.11 8.62 15.50
CA TYR A 62 8.15 9.84 16.31
C TYR A 62 7.34 9.73 17.60
N ASN A 63 6.07 9.34 17.49
CA ASN A 63 5.10 9.41 18.59
C ASN A 63 4.97 8.09 19.36
N LYS A 64 5.60 7.01 18.88
CA LYS A 64 5.45 5.64 19.40
C LYS A 64 4.00 5.13 19.42
N ASN A 65 3.12 5.77 18.64
CA ASN A 65 1.72 5.39 18.50
C ASN A 65 1.56 4.51 17.26
N ALA A 66 1.11 3.27 17.47
CA ALA A 66 0.98 2.27 16.41
C ALA A 66 -0.34 2.37 15.62
N ILE A 67 -1.22 3.33 15.95
CA ILE A 67 -2.52 3.49 15.27
C ILE A 67 -2.36 3.73 13.77
N GLY A 68 -1.32 4.46 13.35
CA GLY A 68 -1.04 4.72 11.94
C GLY A 68 -0.64 3.46 11.17
N LEU A 69 0.10 2.55 11.82
CA LEU A 69 0.42 1.24 11.23
C LEU A 69 -0.84 0.40 11.06
N ALA A 70 -1.68 0.34 12.10
CA ALA A 70 -2.96 -0.37 12.07
C ALA A 70 -3.96 0.22 11.07
N LEU A 71 -3.96 1.54 10.88
CA LEU A 71 -4.80 2.23 9.90
C LEU A 71 -4.48 1.82 8.46
N ALA A 72 -3.21 1.53 8.16
CA ALA A 72 -2.79 1.14 6.82
C ALA A 72 -3.05 -0.35 6.51
N PHE A 73 -3.50 -1.16 7.47
CA PHE A 73 -3.62 -2.61 7.30
C PHE A 73 -4.57 -3.00 6.17
N LEU A 74 -5.80 -2.48 6.18
CA LEU A 74 -6.81 -2.86 5.20
C LEU A 74 -6.42 -2.52 3.75
N PRO A 75 -6.03 -1.26 3.42
CA PRO A 75 -5.68 -0.93 2.04
C PRO A 75 -4.40 -1.64 1.58
N MET A 76 -3.41 -1.83 2.47
CA MET A 76 -2.19 -2.58 2.12
C MET A 76 -2.46 -4.07 1.90
N TYR A 77 -3.34 -4.68 2.69
CA TYR A 77 -3.73 -6.07 2.49
C TYR A 77 -4.52 -6.26 1.20
N TYR A 78 -5.49 -5.38 0.94
CA TYR A 78 -6.35 -5.48 -0.25
C TYR A 78 -5.57 -5.23 -1.54
N PHE A 79 -4.83 -4.11 -1.65
CA PHE A 79 -4.12 -3.78 -2.88
C PHE A 79 -2.75 -4.46 -2.99
N GLY A 80 -2.09 -4.74 -1.87
CA GLY A 80 -0.78 -5.42 -1.85
C GLY A 80 -0.93 -6.93 -1.81
N THR A 81 -1.35 -7.48 -0.67
CA THR A 81 -1.35 -8.94 -0.45
C THR A 81 -2.29 -9.68 -1.39
N MET A 82 -3.53 -9.22 -1.59
CA MET A 82 -4.40 -9.86 -2.59
C MET A 82 -3.88 -9.65 -4.01
N GLY A 83 -3.21 -8.51 -4.27
CA GLY A 83 -2.55 -8.18 -5.53
C GLY A 83 -1.60 -9.27 -6.03
N LEU A 84 -0.91 -9.96 -5.12
CA LEU A 84 -0.02 -11.08 -5.44
C LEU A 84 -0.74 -12.23 -6.17
N PHE A 85 -2.03 -12.41 -5.91
CA PHE A 85 -2.86 -13.50 -6.43
C PHE A 85 -3.79 -13.07 -7.57
N THR A 86 -4.03 -11.76 -7.73
CA THR A 86 -4.92 -11.25 -8.77
C THR A 86 -4.19 -10.86 -10.06
N PHE A 87 -2.93 -10.40 -9.97
CA PHE A 87 -2.13 -10.02 -11.13
C PHE A 87 -1.26 -11.16 -11.65
N THR A 88 -0.96 -11.16 -12.94
CA THR A 88 -0.09 -12.17 -13.54
C THR A 88 1.38 -11.94 -13.15
N TRP A 89 2.16 -13.01 -13.14
CA TRP A 89 3.61 -12.98 -12.91
C TRP A 89 4.37 -12.96 -14.24
N SER A 90 3.97 -12.09 -15.16
CA SER A 90 4.51 -12.04 -16.52
C SER A 90 4.58 -10.61 -17.07
N GLY A 91 5.55 -10.37 -17.97
CA GLY A 91 5.72 -9.09 -18.66
C GLY A 91 5.87 -7.90 -17.70
N ALA A 92 5.21 -6.79 -18.03
CA ALA A 92 5.26 -5.55 -17.24
C ALA A 92 4.67 -5.72 -15.81
N ASN A 93 3.83 -6.74 -15.58
CA ASN A 93 3.23 -6.99 -14.27
C ASN A 93 4.24 -7.47 -13.22
N ILE A 94 5.44 -7.94 -13.63
CA ILE A 94 6.51 -8.30 -12.68
C ILE A 94 6.89 -7.10 -11.80
N PHE A 95 6.91 -5.89 -12.37
CA PHE A 95 7.20 -4.68 -11.61
C PHE A 95 6.11 -4.38 -10.57
N ALA A 96 4.83 -4.55 -10.94
CA ALA A 96 3.72 -4.43 -10.00
C ALA A 96 3.81 -5.49 -8.88
N GLN A 97 4.21 -6.73 -9.21
CA GLN A 97 4.39 -7.78 -8.21
C GLN A 97 5.51 -7.48 -7.20
N MET A 98 6.59 -6.81 -7.62
CA MET A 98 7.61 -6.31 -6.68
C MET A 98 7.02 -5.32 -5.67
N SER A 99 6.13 -4.43 -6.12
CA SER A 99 5.39 -3.53 -5.23
C SER A 99 4.50 -4.31 -4.26
N HIS A 100 3.75 -5.30 -4.72
CA HIS A 100 2.89 -6.12 -3.88
C HIS A 100 3.68 -6.93 -2.83
N ILE A 101 4.84 -7.49 -3.20
CA ILE A 101 5.74 -8.18 -2.27
C ILE A 101 6.16 -7.22 -1.16
N THR A 102 6.64 -6.02 -1.51
CA THR A 102 7.13 -5.07 -0.51
C THR A 102 6.01 -4.53 0.39
N MET A 103 4.80 -4.31 -0.14
CA MET A 103 3.62 -3.99 0.68
C MET A 103 3.32 -5.11 1.68
N THR A 104 3.33 -6.36 1.22
CA THR A 104 3.07 -7.53 2.05
C THR A 104 4.12 -7.69 3.15
N LEU A 105 5.40 -7.52 2.83
CA LEU A 105 6.49 -7.58 3.82
C LEU A 105 6.38 -6.48 4.87
N ASN A 106 6.02 -5.25 4.46
CA ASN A 106 5.77 -4.14 5.41
C ASN A 106 4.57 -4.44 6.31
N LEU A 107 3.51 -5.03 5.76
CA LEU A 107 2.33 -5.44 6.53
C LEU A 107 2.68 -6.53 7.56
N LEU A 108 3.46 -7.54 7.16
CA LEU A 108 3.93 -8.60 8.05
C LEU A 108 4.82 -8.05 9.17
N TRP A 109 5.74 -7.15 8.84
CA TRP A 109 6.57 -6.47 9.83
C TRP A 109 5.71 -5.66 10.81
N ALA A 110 4.75 -4.86 10.30
CA ALA A 110 3.88 -4.07 11.16
C ALA A 110 3.00 -4.94 12.05
N GLY A 111 2.49 -6.06 11.54
CA GLY A 111 1.72 -7.04 12.30
C GLY A 111 2.54 -7.70 13.40
N TYR A 112 3.77 -8.10 13.07
CA TYR A 112 4.72 -8.62 14.06
C TYR A 112 4.98 -7.60 15.18
N ILE A 113 5.22 -6.35 14.83
CA ILE A 113 5.43 -5.27 15.81
C ILE A 113 4.18 -5.08 16.66
N LEU A 114 2.99 -4.90 16.06
CA LEU A 114 1.73 -4.72 16.79
C LEU A 114 1.44 -5.88 17.76
N TYR A 115 1.67 -7.13 17.32
CA TYR A 115 1.53 -8.32 18.16
C TYR A 115 2.51 -8.29 19.33
N ARG A 116 3.80 -8.05 19.06
CA ARG A 116 4.86 -8.02 20.09
C ARG A 116 4.62 -6.93 21.13
N LEU A 117 4.05 -5.82 20.67
CA LEU A 117 3.72 -4.67 21.49
C LEU A 117 2.51 -4.88 22.41
N GLY A 118 1.64 -5.84 22.10
CA GLY A 118 0.50 -6.22 22.93
C GLY A 118 -0.60 -5.16 23.06
N ASP A 119 -0.54 -4.07 22.29
CA ASP A 119 -1.53 -2.99 22.33
C ASP A 119 -2.71 -3.26 21.38
N TYR A 120 -3.49 -4.28 21.73
CA TYR A 120 -4.62 -4.74 20.94
C TYR A 120 -5.73 -3.70 20.81
N LYS A 121 -5.84 -2.78 21.77
CA LYS A 121 -6.83 -1.69 21.72
C LYS A 121 -6.49 -0.71 20.60
N VAL A 122 -5.24 -0.25 20.53
CA VAL A 122 -4.79 0.63 19.45
C VAL A 122 -4.88 -0.07 18.09
N PHE A 123 -4.54 -1.36 18.04
CA PHE A 123 -4.70 -2.15 16.82
C PHE A 123 -6.16 -2.22 16.36
N ALA A 124 -7.09 -2.60 17.25
CA ALA A 124 -8.50 -2.72 16.92
C ALA A 124 -9.11 -1.36 16.50
N GLN A 125 -8.77 -0.29 17.21
CA GLN A 125 -9.21 1.06 16.84
C GLN A 125 -8.67 1.48 15.48
N GLY A 126 -7.37 1.28 15.22
CA GLY A 126 -6.77 1.58 13.93
C GLY A 126 -7.41 0.80 12.79
N LEU A 127 -7.73 -0.48 13.01
CA LEU A 127 -8.43 -1.32 12.03
C LEU A 127 -9.87 -0.85 11.79
N LEU A 128 -10.61 -0.45 12.83
CA LEU A 128 -11.96 0.11 12.67
C LEU A 128 -11.93 1.41 11.85
N TRP A 129 -10.99 2.30 12.13
CA TRP A 129 -10.76 3.51 11.32
C TRP A 129 -10.35 3.15 9.88
N SER A 130 -9.55 2.10 9.73
CA SER A 130 -9.15 1.58 8.43
C SER A 130 -10.36 1.14 7.61
N ILE A 131 -11.31 0.41 8.23
CA ILE A 131 -12.55 -0.03 7.59
C ILE A 131 -13.39 1.18 7.18
N ILE A 132 -13.65 2.12 8.10
CA ILE A 132 -14.49 3.29 7.84
C ILE A 132 -13.93 4.13 6.68
N LEU A 133 -12.61 4.31 6.62
CA LEU A 133 -11.97 5.14 5.60
C LEU A 133 -11.76 4.39 4.28
N PHE A 134 -11.23 3.17 4.35
CA PHE A 134 -10.73 2.47 3.17
C PHE A 134 -11.76 1.55 2.50
N VAL A 135 -12.82 1.11 3.17
CA VAL A 135 -13.89 0.38 2.46
C VAL A 135 -14.57 1.26 1.41
N PRO A 136 -15.01 2.50 1.71
CA PRO A 136 -15.54 3.40 0.69
C PRO A 136 -14.53 3.73 -0.41
N PHE A 137 -13.26 3.93 -0.02
CA PHE A 137 -12.17 4.16 -0.98
C PHE A 137 -11.98 2.98 -1.94
N ILE A 138 -11.90 1.75 -1.42
CA ILE A 138 -11.78 0.53 -2.22
C ILE A 138 -12.99 0.39 -3.15
N ALA A 139 -14.20 0.62 -2.64
CA ALA A 139 -15.41 0.58 -3.46
C ALA A 139 -15.37 1.61 -4.61
N PHE A 140 -14.92 2.83 -4.33
CA PHE A 140 -14.72 3.86 -5.34
C PHE A 140 -13.68 3.44 -6.39
N VAL A 141 -12.51 2.95 -5.97
CA VAL A 141 -11.47 2.46 -6.90
C VAL A 141 -12.02 1.35 -7.79
N MET A 142 -12.67 0.35 -7.22
CA MET A 142 -13.23 -0.78 -7.98
C MET A 142 -14.32 -0.33 -8.95
N TYR A 143 -15.21 0.57 -8.53
CA TYR A 143 -16.25 1.12 -9.39
C TYR A 143 -15.66 1.95 -10.53
N TYR A 144 -14.68 2.80 -10.24
CA TYR A 144 -14.02 3.65 -11.24
C TYR A 144 -13.30 2.79 -12.29
N CYS A 145 -12.48 1.81 -11.86
CA CYS A 145 -11.78 0.91 -12.77
C CYS A 145 -12.75 0.06 -13.62
N ARG A 146 -13.90 -0.34 -13.08
CA ARG A 146 -14.91 -1.10 -13.83
C ARG A 146 -15.62 -0.23 -14.87
N THR A 147 -15.95 1.02 -14.54
CA THR A 147 -16.65 1.94 -15.45
C THR A 147 -15.74 2.48 -16.55
N HIS A 148 -14.43 2.50 -16.32
CA HIS A 148 -13.40 2.95 -17.27
C HIS A 148 -12.51 1.78 -17.73
N ALA A 149 -13.09 0.57 -17.82
CA ALA A 149 -12.35 -0.66 -18.15
C ALA A 149 -11.67 -0.58 -19.53
N ASP A 150 -12.31 0.06 -20.51
CA ASP A 150 -11.74 0.24 -21.86
C ASP A 150 -10.55 1.22 -21.85
N GLU A 151 -10.64 2.26 -21.03
CA GLU A 151 -9.57 3.24 -20.86
C GLU A 151 -8.35 2.59 -20.20
N ILE A 152 -8.53 1.87 -19.08
CA ILE A 152 -7.41 1.20 -18.41
C ILE A 152 -6.82 0.09 -19.29
N SER A 153 -7.66 -0.65 -20.02
CA SER A 153 -7.19 -1.68 -20.97
C SER A 153 -6.36 -1.05 -22.08
N SER A 154 -6.82 0.03 -22.71
CA SER A 154 -6.06 0.73 -23.75
C SER A 154 -4.75 1.34 -23.23
N LEU A 155 -4.75 1.94 -22.04
CA LEU A 155 -3.55 2.47 -21.39
C LEU A 155 -2.50 1.37 -21.14
N LEU A 156 -2.94 0.16 -20.78
CA LEU A 156 -2.07 -0.99 -20.55
C LEU A 156 -1.69 -1.73 -21.85
N GLN A 157 -2.55 -1.69 -22.88
CA GLN A 157 -2.36 -2.35 -24.18
C GLN A 157 -1.59 -1.53 -25.22
N MET A 158 -1.48 -0.20 -25.08
CA MET A 158 -0.58 0.63 -25.91
C MET A 158 0.91 0.24 -25.81
N MET A 159 1.25 -0.81 -25.05
CA MET A 159 2.58 -1.38 -24.92
C MET A 159 2.65 -2.90 -25.19
N ALA A 160 1.65 -3.50 -25.86
CA ALA A 160 1.76 -4.84 -26.42
C ALA A 160 2.31 -4.80 -27.85
#